data_AF-A0A8T6VE88-F1
#
_entry.id   AF-A0A8T6VE88-F1
#
_cell.length_a   1.000
_cell.length_b   1.000
_cell.length_c   1.000
_cell.angle_alpha   90.00
_cell.angle_beta   90.00
_cell.angle_gamma   90.00
#
_symmetry.space_group_name_H-M   'P 1'
#
loop_
_entity.id
_entity.type
_entity.pdbx_description
1 polymer ?
#
loop_
_entity_poly.entity_id
_entity_poly.type
_entity_poly.pdbx_seq_one_letter_code
_entity_poly.pdbx_strand_id
1 'polypeptide(L)'
;KSGGGLLDIGDTVVCPKSFEVALLAAGGAIEAVKLVVAEKFQEAFALVRPPGHHAGRYYALGFCIFNNAAVAAGYLLRYFGLRRILILDIDAHHGNGTQEIFYNTNKVLYFYIKTHEAFQEQASLTRWASEKDEDIR
;
A
#
# COMPACT_ATOMS: atom_id res chain seq x y z
N LYS A 1 -13.36 -16.11 -18.59
CA LYS A 1 -12.03 -16.33 -17.97
C LYS A 1 -12.26 -16.82 -16.55
N SER A 2 -11.60 -17.90 -16.13
CA SER A 2 -11.85 -18.54 -14.84
C SER A 2 -11.34 -17.77 -13.63
N GLY A 3 -10.44 -16.78 -13.79
CA GLY A 3 -9.94 -15.90 -12.71
C GLY A 3 -9.35 -16.62 -11.49
N GLY A 4 -8.86 -15.86 -10.50
CA GLY A 4 -8.38 -16.43 -9.24
C GLY A 4 -6.94 -16.97 -9.26
N GLY A 5 -6.53 -17.59 -8.14
CA GLY A 5 -5.19 -18.17 -7.95
C GLY A 5 -4.42 -17.51 -6.82
N LEU A 6 -3.12 -17.80 -6.73
CA LEU A 6 -2.20 -17.17 -5.79
C LEU A 6 -1.45 -16.04 -6.51
N LEU A 7 -1.40 -14.84 -5.92
CA LEU A 7 -0.75 -13.67 -6.53
C LEU A 7 0.68 -13.42 -6.04
N ASP A 8 1.06 -13.97 -4.91
CA ASP A 8 2.41 -13.89 -4.35
C ASP A 8 2.97 -15.29 -4.08
N ILE A 9 4.14 -15.37 -3.45
CA ILE A 9 4.74 -16.64 -3.03
C ILE A 9 4.14 -17.16 -1.71
N GLY A 10 3.16 -16.46 -1.14
CA GLY A 10 2.67 -16.65 0.22
C GLY A 10 1.17 -16.88 0.24
N ASP A 11 0.45 -15.91 0.78
CA ASP A 11 -0.92 -16.05 1.26
C ASP A 11 -1.93 -15.14 0.55
N THR A 12 -1.52 -14.42 -0.50
CA THR A 12 -2.43 -13.57 -1.29
C THR A 12 -3.23 -14.40 -2.30
N VAL A 13 -4.24 -15.11 -1.81
CA VAL A 13 -5.16 -15.90 -2.64
C VAL A 13 -6.31 -15.03 -3.16
N VAL A 14 -6.60 -15.16 -4.45
CA VAL A 14 -7.67 -14.42 -5.13
C VAL A 14 -8.68 -15.35 -5.79
N CYS A 15 -9.88 -14.82 -6.01
CA CYS A 15 -10.96 -15.45 -6.74
C CYS A 15 -11.32 -14.62 -7.97
N PRO A 16 -12.25 -15.09 -8.82
CA PRO A 16 -12.59 -14.40 -10.08
C PRO A 16 -13.10 -12.96 -9.88
N LYS A 17 -13.66 -12.66 -8.70
CA LYS A 17 -14.19 -11.33 -8.35
C LYS A 17 -13.17 -10.42 -7.65
N SER A 18 -12.02 -10.93 -7.22
CA SER A 18 -11.07 -10.16 -6.41
C SER A 18 -10.55 -8.91 -7.12
N PHE A 19 -10.37 -8.95 -8.44
CA PHE A 19 -9.95 -7.78 -9.21
C PHE A 19 -11.00 -6.66 -9.15
N GLU A 20 -12.28 -6.98 -9.39
CA GLU A 20 -13.36 -6.01 -9.32
C GLU A 20 -13.50 -5.41 -7.91
N VAL A 21 -13.41 -6.25 -6.88
CA VAL A 21 -13.46 -5.81 -5.48
C VAL A 21 -12.24 -4.93 -5.12
N ALA A 22 -11.04 -5.24 -5.62
CA ALA A 22 -9.86 -4.41 -5.45
C ALA A 22 -10.00 -3.03 -6.12
N LEU A 23 -10.67 -2.95 -7.28
CA LEU A 23 -10.99 -1.67 -7.91
C LEU A 23 -11.97 -0.85 -7.06
N LEU A 24 -12.98 -1.48 -6.45
CA LEU A 24 -13.89 -0.80 -5.54
C LEU A 24 -13.18 -0.29 -4.28
N ALA A 25 -12.21 -1.06 -3.74
CA ALA A 25 -11.42 -0.62 -2.59
C ALA A 25 -10.55 0.61 -2.90
N ALA A 26 -9.79 0.56 -4.00
CA ALA A 26 -8.97 1.69 -4.43
C ALA A 26 -9.85 2.90 -4.83
N GLY A 27 -10.96 2.66 -5.51
CA GLY A 27 -11.93 3.69 -5.88
C GLY A 27 -12.61 4.35 -4.68
N GLY A 28 -12.94 3.56 -3.64
CA GLY A 28 -13.49 4.10 -2.39
C GLY A 28 -12.51 5.02 -1.67
N ALA A 29 -11.21 4.67 -1.66
CA ALA A 29 -10.17 5.54 -1.13
C ALA A 29 -10.02 6.84 -1.94
N ILE A 30 -10.07 6.76 -3.27
CA ILE A 30 -10.08 7.95 -4.15
C ILE A 30 -11.30 8.82 -3.85
N GLU A 31 -12.50 8.24 -3.75
CA GLU A 31 -13.74 9.00 -3.51
C GLU A 31 -13.69 9.74 -2.18
N ALA A 32 -13.24 9.06 -1.12
CA ALA A 32 -13.09 9.65 0.20
C ALA A 32 -12.19 10.90 0.17
N VAL A 33 -10.99 10.80 -0.42
CA VAL A 33 -10.08 11.95 -0.48
C VAL A 33 -10.58 13.05 -1.42
N LYS A 34 -11.25 12.68 -2.51
CA LYS A 34 -11.84 13.62 -3.47
C LYS A 34 -12.91 14.47 -2.79
N LEU A 35 -13.77 13.87 -1.98
CA LEU A 35 -14.84 14.56 -1.26
C LEU A 35 -14.29 15.53 -0.19
N VAL A 36 -13.21 15.15 0.50
CA VAL A 36 -12.55 16.03 1.49
C VAL A 36 -11.86 17.21 0.80
N VAL A 37 -11.07 16.96 -0.24
CA VAL A 37 -10.36 18.04 -0.96
C VAL A 37 -11.32 18.96 -1.72
N ALA A 38 -12.49 18.48 -2.12
CA ALA A 38 -13.56 19.29 -2.71
C ALA A 38 -14.43 20.01 -1.66
N GLU A 39 -14.01 20.02 -0.38
CA GLU A 39 -14.68 20.71 0.74
C GLU A 39 -16.14 20.25 0.97
N LYS A 40 -16.48 19.01 0.58
CA LYS A 40 -17.81 18.43 0.85
C LYS A 40 -17.92 17.87 2.25
N PHE A 41 -16.80 17.40 2.80
CA PHE A 41 -16.67 16.93 4.17
C PHE A 41 -15.33 17.40 4.73
N GLN A 42 -15.24 17.54 6.06
CA GLN A 42 -13.96 17.89 6.72
C GLN A 42 -13.00 16.70 6.78
N GLU A 43 -13.56 15.49 6.90
CA GLU A 43 -12.82 14.23 7.02
C GLU A 43 -13.63 13.09 6.41
N ALA A 44 -12.96 11.99 6.09
CA ALA A 44 -13.60 10.80 5.54
C ALA A 44 -12.87 9.54 6.00
N PHE A 45 -13.63 8.46 6.16
CA PHE A 45 -13.11 7.13 6.48
C PHE A 45 -13.57 6.12 5.43
N ALA A 46 -12.62 5.49 4.75
CA ALA A 46 -12.88 4.49 3.71
C ALA A 46 -12.69 3.08 4.29
N LEU A 47 -13.78 2.44 4.73
CA LEU A 47 -13.76 1.06 5.22
C LEU A 47 -13.78 0.08 4.05
N VAL A 48 -12.60 -0.23 3.51
CA VAL A 48 -12.46 -1.01 2.27
C VAL A 48 -11.77 -2.35 2.47
N ARG A 49 -12.05 -3.29 1.57
CA ARG A 49 -11.34 -4.57 1.41
C ARG A 49 -11.23 -4.90 -0.08
N PRO A 50 -10.10 -5.45 -0.57
CA PRO A 50 -8.87 -5.83 0.14
C PRO A 50 -8.01 -4.64 0.66
N PRO A 51 -7.06 -4.88 1.58
CA PRO A 51 -6.09 -3.87 2.05
C PRO A 51 -5.08 -3.50 0.94
N GLY A 52 -4.12 -2.61 1.24
CA GLY A 52 -3.23 -2.09 0.20
C GLY A 52 -1.74 -1.85 0.51
N HIS A 53 -1.33 -1.62 1.75
CA HIS A 53 0.00 -1.04 2.03
C HIS A 53 1.22 -1.92 1.67
N HIS A 54 1.02 -3.23 1.47
CA HIS A 54 2.06 -4.16 1.02
C HIS A 54 2.20 -4.25 -0.50
N ALA A 55 1.19 -3.81 -1.27
CA ALA A 55 1.25 -3.86 -2.73
C ALA A 55 2.23 -2.81 -3.26
N GLY A 56 3.25 -3.26 -4.00
CA GLY A 56 4.26 -2.42 -4.65
C GLY A 56 3.82 -1.97 -6.04
N ARG A 57 4.75 -1.38 -6.81
CA ARG A 57 4.43 -0.93 -8.19
C ARG A 57 4.15 -2.10 -9.13
N TYR A 58 4.77 -3.24 -8.89
CA TYR A 58 4.79 -4.38 -9.81
C TYR A 58 4.41 -5.72 -9.17
N TYR A 59 3.90 -5.71 -7.93
CA TYR A 59 3.51 -6.93 -7.24
C TYR A 59 2.37 -6.70 -6.24
N ALA A 60 1.61 -7.78 -6.02
CA ALA A 60 0.70 -7.94 -4.87
C ALA A 60 1.45 -8.73 -3.77
N LEU A 61 1.10 -8.49 -2.51
CA LEU A 61 1.74 -9.15 -1.34
C LEU A 61 0.86 -8.98 -0.09
N GLY A 62 0.86 -9.96 0.82
CA GLY A 62 0.25 -9.80 2.15
C GLY A 62 -1.21 -9.35 2.09
N PHE A 63 -2.02 -10.06 1.29
CA PHE A 63 -3.44 -9.77 1.01
C PHE A 63 -3.72 -8.48 0.22
N CYS A 64 -2.69 -7.68 -0.09
CA CYS A 64 -2.82 -6.42 -0.80
C CYS A 64 -2.70 -6.62 -2.31
N ILE A 65 -3.76 -6.30 -3.06
CA ILE A 65 -3.77 -6.36 -4.54
C ILE A 65 -3.35 -5.02 -5.15
N PHE A 66 -3.94 -3.93 -4.66
CA PHE A 66 -3.59 -2.56 -5.03
C PHE A 66 -3.33 -1.74 -3.79
N ASN A 67 -2.42 -0.78 -3.88
CA ASN A 67 -2.14 0.12 -2.77
C ASN A 67 -3.15 1.27 -2.74
N ASN A 68 -4.25 1.07 -2.01
CA ASN A 68 -5.38 2.01 -1.92
C ASN A 68 -4.93 3.43 -1.54
N ALA A 69 -4.07 3.58 -0.53
CA ALA A 69 -3.56 4.87 -0.08
C ALA A 69 -2.64 5.52 -1.11
N ALA A 70 -1.74 4.75 -1.73
CA ALA A 70 -0.85 5.27 -2.76
C ALA A 70 -1.60 5.69 -4.03
N VAL A 71 -2.63 4.94 -4.43
CA VAL A 71 -3.52 5.29 -5.55
C VAL A 71 -4.26 6.59 -5.26
N ALA A 72 -4.84 6.75 -4.06
CA ALA A 72 -5.50 7.98 -3.66
C ALA A 72 -4.54 9.19 -3.63
N ALA A 73 -3.33 9.02 -3.08
CA ALA A 73 -2.31 10.06 -3.09
C ALA A 73 -1.89 10.45 -4.51
N GLY A 74 -1.62 9.46 -5.37
CA GLY A 74 -1.29 9.68 -6.77
C GLY A 74 -2.41 10.40 -7.54
N TYR A 75 -3.67 10.08 -7.24
CA TYR A 75 -4.83 10.76 -7.80
C TYR A 75 -4.87 12.25 -7.41
N LEU A 76 -4.67 12.57 -6.13
CA LEU A 76 -4.63 13.96 -5.66
C LEU A 76 -3.46 14.76 -6.27
N LEU A 77 -2.27 14.16 -6.36
CA LEU A 77 -1.11 14.81 -7.00
C LEU A 77 -1.39 15.11 -8.47
N ARG A 78 -2.03 14.18 -9.19
CA ARG A 78 -2.25 14.28 -10.64
C ARG A 78 -3.41 15.20 -11.01
N TYR A 79 -4.54 15.09 -10.33
CA TYR A 79 -5.80 15.72 -10.75
C TYR A 79 -6.19 16.94 -9.90
N PHE A 80 -5.69 17.05 -8.68
CA PHE A 80 -5.92 18.21 -7.80
C PHE A 80 -4.68 19.10 -7.66
N GLY A 81 -3.54 18.71 -8.25
CA GLY A 81 -2.33 19.53 -8.26
C GLY A 81 -1.69 19.72 -6.87
N LEU A 82 -2.00 18.85 -5.90
CA LEU A 82 -1.35 18.88 -4.60
C LEU A 82 0.16 18.69 -4.77
N ARG A 83 0.94 19.40 -3.96
CA ARG A 83 2.41 19.41 -4.04
C ARG A 83 3.08 18.50 -3.03
N ARG A 84 2.42 18.25 -1.89
CA ARG A 84 2.92 17.44 -0.78
C ARG A 84 1.75 16.69 -0.13
N ILE A 85 1.97 15.41 0.16
CA ILE A 85 1.02 14.52 0.86
C ILE A 85 1.79 13.76 1.93
N LEU A 86 1.18 13.58 3.12
CA LEU A 86 1.66 12.65 4.14
C LEU A 86 0.77 11.40 4.09
N ILE A 87 1.38 10.23 4.00
CA ILE A 87 0.74 8.96 4.32
C ILE A 87 1.26 8.52 5.68
N LEU A 88 0.38 8.54 6.68
CA LEU A 88 0.62 7.99 8.01
C LEU A 88 0.04 6.57 8.07
N ASP A 89 0.91 5.58 8.23
CA ASP A 89 0.53 4.18 8.37
C ASP A 89 0.67 3.74 9.83
N ILE A 90 -0.45 3.31 10.39
CA ILE A 90 -0.56 2.85 11.78
C ILE A 90 -0.85 1.35 11.85
N ASP A 91 -0.83 0.66 10.71
CA ASP A 91 -0.86 -0.81 10.70
C ASP A 91 0.38 -1.35 11.42
N ALA A 92 0.23 -2.50 12.08
CA ALA A 92 1.32 -3.13 12.81
C ALA A 92 2.45 -3.61 11.89
N HIS A 93 2.11 -3.96 10.64
CA HIS A 93 3.07 -4.39 9.64
C HIS A 93 3.64 -3.20 8.88
N HIS A 94 4.90 -3.32 8.48
CA HIS A 94 5.50 -2.32 7.62
C HIS A 94 4.84 -2.32 6.23
N GLY A 95 4.24 -1.20 5.85
CA GLY A 95 3.75 -0.95 4.49
C GLY A 95 4.87 -0.79 3.46
N ASN A 96 5.61 -1.86 3.20
CA ASN A 96 6.76 -1.91 2.28
C ASN A 96 6.38 -1.48 0.85
N GLY A 97 5.17 -1.79 0.40
CA GLY A 97 4.69 -1.39 -0.92
C GLY A 97 4.52 0.13 -1.01
N THR A 98 3.94 0.76 0.01
CA THR A 98 3.83 2.22 0.10
C THR A 98 5.20 2.87 0.12
N GLN A 99 6.14 2.34 0.91
CA GLN A 99 7.52 2.81 0.96
C GLN A 99 8.17 2.77 -0.42
N GLU A 100 8.12 1.61 -1.10
CA GLU A 100 8.71 1.43 -2.43
C GLU A 100 8.10 2.38 -3.47
N ILE A 101 6.76 2.52 -3.50
CA ILE A 101 6.07 3.36 -4.47
C ILE A 101 6.57 4.81 -4.40
N PHE A 102 6.84 5.31 -3.20
CA PHE A 102 7.22 6.71 -2.98
C PHE A 102 8.70 6.93 -2.64
N TYR A 103 9.54 5.90 -2.63
CA TYR A 103 10.93 5.97 -2.18
C TYR A 103 11.74 7.09 -2.86
N ASN A 104 11.53 7.28 -4.16
CA ASN A 104 12.28 8.24 -4.99
C ASN A 104 11.53 9.57 -5.23
N THR A 105 10.52 9.93 -4.41
CA THR A 105 9.80 11.19 -4.56
C THR A 105 9.84 12.03 -3.29
N ASN A 106 9.90 13.35 -3.46
CA ASN A 106 9.72 14.33 -2.39
C ASN A 106 8.28 14.85 -2.27
N LYS A 107 7.35 14.37 -3.13
CA LYS A 107 5.94 14.79 -3.14
C LYS A 107 5.08 14.05 -2.13
N VAL A 108 5.52 12.89 -1.67
CA VAL A 108 4.82 12.08 -0.66
C VAL A 108 5.80 11.71 0.42
N LEU A 109 5.48 12.08 1.65
CA LEU A 109 6.16 11.58 2.84
C LEU A 109 5.40 10.34 3.31
N TYR A 110 6.09 9.22 3.42
CA TYR A 110 5.57 8.01 4.05
C TYR A 110 6.16 7.91 5.46
N PHE A 111 5.28 7.79 6.46
CA PHE A 111 5.66 7.60 7.85
C PHE A 111 4.83 6.45 8.41
N TYR A 112 5.48 5.50 9.09
CA TYR A 112 4.79 4.38 9.70
C TYR A 112 5.21 4.22 11.16
N ILE A 113 4.28 3.70 11.97
CA ILE A 113 4.51 3.41 13.39
C ILE A 113 4.59 1.90 13.52
N LYS A 114 5.57 1.41 14.30
CA LYS A 114 5.64 0.00 14.67
C LYS A 114 5.87 -0.15 16.16
N THR A 115 5.32 -1.22 16.72
CA THR A 115 5.66 -1.66 18.08
C THR A 115 7.05 -2.29 18.09
N HIS A 116 7.69 -2.32 19.26
CA HIS A 116 9.04 -2.86 19.42
C HIS A 116 9.15 -4.35 19.02
N GLU A 117 8.07 -5.13 19.17
CA GLU A 117 8.04 -6.55 18.82
C GLU A 117 8.10 -6.77 17.31
N ALA A 118 7.31 -6.01 16.53
CA ALA A 118 7.35 -6.05 15.06
C ALA A 118 8.70 -5.59 14.47
N PHE A 119 9.52 -4.84 15.21
CA PHE A 119 10.88 -4.49 14.78
C PHE A 119 11.77 -5.74 14.62
N GLN A 120 11.65 -6.73 15.50
CA GLN A 120 12.52 -7.91 15.52
C GLN A 120 12.28 -8.83 14.32
N GLU A 121 11.02 -8.97 13.90
CA GLU A 121 10.63 -9.82 12.77
C GLU A 121 11.08 -9.23 11.42
N GLN A 122 11.01 -7.91 11.26
CA GLN A 122 11.53 -7.27 10.05
C GLN A 122 13.07 -7.34 9.98
N ALA A 123 13.76 -7.16 11.11
CA ALA A 123 15.22 -7.16 11.18
C ALA A 123 15.83 -8.53 10.82
N SER A 124 15.14 -9.64 11.13
CA SER A 124 15.59 -10.99 10.75
C SER A 124 15.53 -11.20 9.23
N LEU A 125 14.52 -10.66 8.56
CA LEU A 125 14.39 -10.70 7.09
C LEU A 125 15.44 -9.83 6.39
N THR A 126 15.71 -8.62 6.89
CA THR A 126 16.76 -7.75 6.33
C THR A 126 18.16 -8.35 6.52
N ARG A 127 18.40 -9.02 7.66
CA ARG A 127 19.66 -9.71 7.94
C ARG A 127 19.88 -10.90 7.00
N TRP A 128 18.82 -11.66 6.70
CA TRP A 128 18.87 -12.73 5.71
C TRP A 128 19.17 -12.22 4.29
N ALA A 129 18.65 -11.05 3.93
CA ALA A 129 18.95 -10.41 2.64
C ALA A 129 20.39 -9.90 2.58
N SER A 130 20.94 -9.34 3.67
CA SER A 130 22.34 -8.88 3.71
C SER A 130 23.35 -10.03 3.74
N GLU A 131 23.03 -11.15 4.39
CA GLU A 131 23.91 -12.32 4.45
C GLU A 131 24.02 -13.03 3.07
N LYS A 132 23.01 -12.91 2.19
CA LYS A 132 23.07 -13.46 0.83
C LYS A 132 23.89 -12.66 -0.17
N ASP A 133 24.07 -11.35 0.05
CA ASP A 133 24.93 -10.52 -0.80
C ASP A 133 26.43 -10.76 -0.54
N GLU A 134 26.80 -11.35 0.60
CA GLU A 134 28.18 -11.73 0.91
C GLU A 134 28.61 -13.06 0.25
N ASP A 135 27.67 -13.98 -0.01
CA ASP A 135 27.92 -15.28 -0.65
C ASP A 135 28.04 -15.22 -2.19
N ILE A 136 27.87 -14.04 -2.81
CA ILE A 136 28.01 -13.81 -4.27
C ILE A 136 29.29 -12.99 -4.58
N ARG A 137 30.32 -13.05 -3.74
CA ARG A 137 31.63 -12.46 -4.01
C ARG A 137 32.75 -13.49 -4.06
#